data_AF-A0A9N9PU81-F1
#
_entry.id   AF-A0A9N9PU81-F1
#
_cell.length_a   1.000
_cell.length_b   1.000
_cell.length_c   1.000
_cell.angle_alpha   90.00
_cell.angle_beta   90.00
_cell.angle_gamma   90.00
#
_symmetry.space_group_name_H-M   'P 1'
#
loop_
_entity.id
_entity.type
_entity.pdbx_description
1 polymer ?
#
loop_
_entity_poly.entity_id
_entity_poly.type
_entity_poly.pdbx_seq_one_letter_code
_entity_poly.pdbx_strand_id
1 'polypeptide(L)'
;MVFSKILTASLFAGLLSALPLDSAPVIERSVNPLASLNGTAGVPHFGNENGNFMPAKKEFSTLATGGVVQGSLAVNSIVNEDGIGAGSDTYRRYTGDGGPEAGWPAMNQWVSFRAMFDNNKVLMFGACGWNSWGADDSGPEVGAIYNAIQQVALETKVDHRFILATIIQESGGCVRVTTTNNGVRNPGLMQCHNGDGTCHSDITGQVQNPCPDGVITQMVREGTAGTRNGDGLAQVINQAVSTGGWGSRAFYIAARLYNSGSVNQGNMNDPVGATPCYVMDIANRLTGWTLAASQCGL
;
A
#
# COMPACT_ATOMS: atom_id res chain seq x y z
N MET A 1 -11.40 -39.73 29.38
CA MET A 1 -12.76 -40.17 29.76
C MET A 1 -13.73 -39.12 29.22
N VAL A 2 -14.39 -39.41 28.08
CA VAL A 2 -15.81 -39.80 27.95
C VAL A 2 -16.68 -38.54 27.74
N PHE A 3 -17.48 -38.35 26.69
CA PHE A 3 -17.76 -39.11 25.47
C PHE A 3 -18.37 -38.17 24.40
N SER A 4 -18.00 -38.45 23.15
CA SER A 4 -18.68 -38.19 21.87
C SER A 4 -20.21 -38.08 21.89
N LYS A 5 -20.78 -37.19 21.06
CA LYS A 5 -21.95 -37.49 20.18
C LYS A 5 -21.92 -36.68 18.87
N ILE A 6 -21.67 -37.41 17.78
CA ILE A 6 -22.14 -37.12 16.41
C ILE A 6 -23.46 -37.87 16.24
N LEU A 7 -24.49 -37.27 15.63
CA LEU A 7 -25.52 -38.03 14.92
C LEU A 7 -26.02 -37.27 13.70
N THR A 8 -25.89 -37.96 12.58
CA THR A 8 -26.42 -37.77 11.23
C THR A 8 -27.94 -37.60 11.16
N ALA A 9 -28.43 -36.82 10.19
CA ALA A 9 -29.82 -36.86 9.74
C ALA A 9 -29.89 -37.05 8.22
N SER A 10 -30.77 -37.98 7.84
CA SER A 10 -30.84 -38.70 6.57
C SER A 10 -31.56 -37.95 5.44
N LEU A 11 -31.21 -38.35 4.21
CA LEU A 11 -31.94 -38.07 2.97
C LEU A 11 -33.42 -38.45 3.06
N PHE A 12 -34.29 -37.56 2.58
CA PHE A 12 -35.62 -37.90 2.08
C PHE A 12 -35.69 -37.58 0.59
N ALA A 13 -35.92 -38.61 -0.21
CA ALA A 13 -36.28 -38.50 -1.61
C ALA A 13 -37.77 -38.14 -1.72
N GLY A 14 -38.07 -37.06 -2.44
CA GLY A 14 -39.43 -36.69 -2.83
C GLY A 14 -39.46 -36.37 -4.31
N LEU A 15 -40.13 -37.22 -5.09
CA LEU A 15 -40.46 -36.96 -6.49
C LEU A 15 -41.39 -35.74 -6.57
N LEU A 16 -41.04 -34.75 -7.39
CA LEU A 16 -42.01 -33.84 -7.98
C LEU A 16 -41.94 -33.90 -9.50
N SER A 17 -43.12 -34.06 -10.07
CA SER A 17 -43.48 -34.31 -11.45
C SER A 17 -43.06 -33.16 -12.38
N ALA A 18 -42.54 -33.52 -13.54
CA ALA A 18 -42.29 -32.61 -14.66
C ALA A 18 -43.61 -32.04 -15.20
N LEU A 19 -43.65 -30.73 -15.43
CA LEU A 19 -44.64 -30.03 -16.25
C LEU A 19 -43.93 -29.39 -17.46
N PRO A 20 -44.61 -29.26 -18.61
CA PRO A 20 -43.98 -29.09 -19.92
C PRO A 20 -43.46 -27.68 -20.19
N LEU A 21 -42.43 -27.62 -21.05
CA LEU A 21 -41.87 -26.40 -21.65
C LEU A 21 -42.94 -25.60 -22.38
N ASP A 22 -43.10 -24.33 -22.00
CA ASP A 22 -43.63 -23.30 -22.88
C ASP A 22 -42.53 -22.32 -23.24
N SER A 23 -42.38 -22.11 -24.54
CA SER A 23 -41.37 -21.32 -25.23
C SER A 23 -41.45 -19.83 -24.91
N ALA A 24 -40.37 -19.27 -24.33
CA ALA A 24 -40.15 -17.83 -24.26
C ALA A 24 -39.48 -17.31 -25.56
N PRO A 25 -39.81 -16.10 -26.03
CA PRO A 25 -39.41 -15.61 -27.34
C PRO A 25 -37.94 -15.18 -27.40
N VAL A 26 -37.33 -15.41 -28.55
CA VAL A 26 -36.02 -14.91 -28.97
C VAL A 26 -36.06 -13.38 -29.02
N ILE A 27 -35.19 -12.70 -28.26
CA ILE A 27 -34.85 -11.29 -28.47
C ILE A 27 -33.39 -11.22 -28.94
N GLU A 28 -33.22 -10.55 -30.07
CA GLU A 28 -32.03 -10.46 -30.90
C GLU A 28 -30.83 -9.75 -30.23
N ARG A 29 -29.65 -10.11 -30.73
CA ARG A 29 -28.34 -9.48 -30.47
C ARG A 29 -28.28 -8.02 -30.93
N SER A 30 -27.31 -7.31 -30.33
CA SER A 30 -26.68 -6.01 -30.71
C SER A 30 -27.07 -4.92 -29.70
N VAL A 31 -26.16 -4.29 -28.93
CA VAL A 31 -24.93 -3.59 -29.36
C VAL A 31 -23.92 -3.53 -28.20
N ASN A 32 -22.62 -3.72 -28.51
CA ASN A 32 -21.49 -3.39 -27.62
C ASN A 32 -21.34 -1.86 -27.47
N PRO A 33 -21.29 -1.27 -26.25
CA PRO A 33 -20.85 0.10 -26.08
C PRO A 33 -19.33 0.19 -25.84
N LEU A 34 -18.54 -0.64 -26.53
CA LEU A 34 -17.07 -0.56 -26.58
C LEU A 34 -16.54 -0.07 -27.94
N ALA A 35 -17.42 0.50 -28.76
CA ALA A 35 -17.09 1.07 -30.06
C ALA A 35 -17.42 2.57 -30.09
N SER A 36 -16.62 3.39 -29.40
CA SER A 36 -16.56 4.85 -29.62
C SER A 36 -15.44 5.49 -28.77
N LEU A 37 -14.18 5.14 -29.04
CA LEU A 37 -13.03 5.95 -28.60
C LEU A 37 -12.16 6.33 -29.80
N ASN A 38 -12.83 6.82 -30.85
CA ASN A 38 -12.19 7.55 -31.95
C ASN A 38 -13.00 8.82 -32.19
N GLY A 39 -12.74 9.82 -31.36
CA GLY A 39 -13.36 11.13 -31.44
C GLY A 39 -12.71 12.04 -30.40
N THR A 40 -12.21 13.18 -30.86
CA THR A 40 -11.50 14.24 -30.14
C THR A 40 -12.27 14.80 -28.93
N ALA A 41 -12.33 14.06 -27.83
CA ALA A 41 -12.75 14.56 -26.52
C ALA A 41 -11.49 15.00 -25.75
N GLY A 42 -11.43 16.28 -25.39
CA GLY A 42 -10.30 16.87 -24.68
C GLY A 42 -9.95 16.09 -23.41
N VAL A 43 -8.65 16.00 -23.15
CA VAL A 43 -8.10 15.53 -21.87
C VAL A 43 -8.84 16.27 -20.74
N PRO A 44 -9.49 15.57 -19.80
CA PRO A 44 -10.19 16.27 -18.73
C PRO A 44 -9.17 17.01 -17.87
N HIS A 45 -9.23 18.33 -17.94
CA HIS A 45 -8.51 19.23 -17.05
C HIS A 45 -9.23 19.20 -15.69
N PHE A 46 -8.64 18.52 -14.72
CA PHE A 46 -9.12 18.53 -13.33
C PHE A 46 -8.33 19.56 -12.54
N GLY A 47 -8.66 20.83 -12.75
CA GLY A 47 -8.36 21.93 -11.83
C GLY A 47 -9.69 22.45 -11.29
N ASN A 48 -9.85 22.49 -9.97
CA ASN A 48 -11.01 23.12 -9.35
C ASN A 48 -10.81 24.65 -9.36
N GLU A 49 -11.61 25.36 -10.17
CA GLU A 49 -11.55 26.82 -10.35
C GLU A 49 -12.34 27.64 -9.31
N ASN A 50 -12.83 27.06 -8.21
CA ASN A 50 -13.49 27.85 -7.16
C ASN A 50 -12.83 27.61 -5.79
N GLY A 51 -11.90 28.50 -5.45
CA GLY A 51 -11.17 28.46 -4.19
C GLY A 51 -12.06 28.67 -2.96
N ASN A 52 -11.59 28.17 -1.82
CA ASN A 52 -11.48 29.02 -0.64
C ASN A 52 -10.53 28.48 0.43
N PHE A 53 -9.68 29.40 0.87
CA PHE A 53 -9.04 29.49 2.18
C PHE A 53 -7.97 28.45 2.56
N MET A 54 -6.84 28.49 1.85
CA MET A 54 -5.57 28.46 2.58
C MET A 54 -5.27 29.91 3.01
N PRO A 55 -5.21 30.24 4.31
CA PRO A 55 -4.59 31.49 4.70
C PRO A 55 -3.17 31.45 4.16
N ALA A 56 -2.84 32.43 3.33
CA ALA A 56 -1.55 32.57 2.70
C ALA A 56 -0.44 32.49 3.76
N LYS A 57 0.20 31.33 3.85
CA LYS A 57 1.57 31.19 4.29
C LYS A 57 2.26 30.27 3.29
N LYS A 58 3.13 30.93 2.51
CA LYS A 58 4.38 30.48 1.89
C LYS A 58 4.42 29.00 1.57
N GLU A 59 4.56 28.71 0.26
CA GLU A 59 5.22 27.53 -0.32
C GLU A 59 5.13 26.25 0.50
N PHE A 60 4.50 25.19 -0.03
CA PHE A 60 4.70 23.81 0.45
C PHE A 60 6.08 23.71 1.09
N SER A 61 6.12 23.62 2.44
CA SER A 61 7.37 23.90 3.13
C SER A 61 8.43 23.01 2.49
N THR A 62 9.49 23.63 2.00
CA THR A 62 10.61 23.03 1.25
C THR A 62 11.44 22.07 2.11
N LEU A 63 10.80 21.38 3.06
CA LEU A 63 11.42 20.78 4.23
C LEU A 63 10.75 19.45 4.66
N ALA A 64 10.18 18.70 3.72
CA ALA A 64 10.43 17.26 3.70
C ALA A 64 11.81 17.12 3.04
N THR A 65 12.82 16.66 3.77
CA THR A 65 14.19 16.59 3.26
C THR A 65 14.20 15.82 1.95
N GLY A 66 14.87 16.34 0.91
CA GLY A 66 14.88 15.74 -0.43
C GLY A 66 15.73 14.48 -0.51
N GLY A 67 15.42 13.45 0.30
CA GLY A 67 16.05 12.16 0.23
C GLY A 67 15.89 11.59 -1.18
N VAL A 68 17.02 11.24 -1.80
CA VAL A 68 17.05 10.64 -3.13
C VAL A 68 17.87 9.36 -3.07
N VAL A 69 17.33 8.25 -3.58
CA VAL A 69 18.06 6.99 -3.72
C VAL A 69 19.21 7.17 -4.70
N GLN A 70 20.38 6.65 -4.33
CA GLN A 70 21.60 6.72 -5.13
C GLN A 70 21.94 5.36 -5.75
N GLY A 71 22.80 5.39 -6.76
CA GLY A 71 23.35 4.17 -7.37
C GLY A 71 22.32 3.34 -8.15
N SER A 72 22.55 2.03 -8.19
CA SER A 72 21.81 1.10 -9.07
C SER A 72 20.36 0.83 -8.64
N LEU A 73 19.97 1.20 -7.42
CA LEU A 73 18.60 1.03 -6.93
C LEU A 73 17.72 2.24 -7.20
N ALA A 74 18.28 3.34 -7.74
CA ALA A 74 17.56 4.56 -8.04
C ALA A 74 16.70 4.39 -9.30
N VAL A 75 15.38 4.60 -9.17
CA VAL A 75 14.44 4.61 -10.31
C VAL A 75 14.53 5.96 -11.03
N ASN A 76 14.77 5.93 -12.34
CA ASN A 76 14.91 7.16 -13.15
C ASN A 76 13.69 7.45 -14.04
N SER A 77 12.73 6.54 -14.09
CA SER A 77 11.48 6.68 -14.84
C SER A 77 10.42 5.77 -14.24
N ILE A 78 9.16 6.18 -14.28
CA ILE A 78 8.04 5.38 -13.79
C ILE A 78 7.51 4.50 -14.91
N VAL A 79 7.44 3.20 -14.64
CA VAL A 79 6.88 2.20 -15.54
C VAL A 79 5.90 1.36 -14.72
N ASN A 80 4.60 1.49 -14.97
CA ASN A 80 3.59 0.81 -14.14
C ASN A 80 3.53 -0.70 -14.35
N GLU A 81 4.15 -1.18 -15.43
CA GLU A 81 4.20 -2.59 -15.85
C GLU A 81 5.59 -3.21 -15.61
N ASP A 82 6.36 -2.68 -14.65
CA ASP A 82 7.77 -3.00 -14.34
C ASP A 82 8.02 -4.33 -13.60
N GLY A 83 7.01 -5.19 -13.50
CA GLY A 83 7.05 -6.42 -12.70
C GLY A 83 6.32 -7.61 -13.34
N ILE A 84 6.21 -8.70 -12.59
CA ILE A 84 5.66 -9.97 -13.08
C ILE A 84 4.17 -10.11 -12.77
N GLY A 85 3.33 -9.66 -13.70
CA GLY A 85 1.88 -9.84 -13.60
C GLY A 85 1.31 -9.33 -12.27
N ALA A 86 0.29 -10.02 -11.75
CA ALA A 86 -0.45 -9.64 -10.55
C ALA A 86 -0.05 -10.40 -9.27
N GLY A 87 0.80 -11.44 -9.38
CA GLY A 87 1.16 -12.28 -8.25
C GLY A 87 -0.02 -13.12 -7.75
N SER A 88 -0.03 -13.44 -6.45
CA SER A 88 -1.10 -14.22 -5.84
C SER A 88 -1.33 -13.77 -4.40
N ASP A 89 -2.60 -13.69 -3.99
CA ASP A 89 -2.97 -13.41 -2.61
C ASP A 89 -2.68 -14.63 -1.73
N THR A 90 -1.41 -14.80 -1.39
CA THR A 90 -0.90 -15.88 -0.56
C THR A 90 0.20 -15.33 0.33
N TYR A 91 0.33 -15.88 1.54
CA TYR A 91 1.39 -15.52 2.46
C TYR A 91 2.46 -16.61 2.49
N ARG A 92 3.71 -16.22 2.23
CA ARG A 92 4.89 -17.08 2.38
C ARG A 92 5.73 -16.59 3.55
N ARG A 93 6.06 -17.50 4.47
CA ARG A 93 7.05 -17.23 5.51
C ARG A 93 8.46 -17.26 4.91
N TYR A 94 9.25 -16.23 5.20
CA TYR A 94 10.66 -16.15 4.83
C TYR A 94 11.51 -16.19 6.10
N THR A 95 12.75 -16.65 6.01
CA THR A 95 13.71 -16.66 7.13
C THR A 95 15.09 -16.22 6.64
N GLY A 96 16.00 -15.89 7.55
CA GLY A 96 17.36 -15.50 7.20
C GLY A 96 17.52 -14.02 6.88
N ASP A 97 18.42 -13.71 5.95
CA ASP A 97 19.05 -12.40 5.79
C ASP A 97 18.36 -11.47 4.77
N GLY A 98 17.21 -11.86 4.22
CA GLY A 98 16.53 -11.12 3.15
C GLY A 98 17.07 -11.41 1.74
N GLY A 99 18.08 -12.26 1.59
CA GLY A 99 18.67 -12.58 0.30
C GLY A 99 17.81 -13.56 -0.52
N PRO A 100 17.88 -13.51 -1.86
CA PRO A 100 17.29 -14.52 -2.73
C PRO A 100 17.77 -15.96 -2.42
N GLU A 101 19.02 -16.12 -1.98
CA GLU A 101 19.57 -17.41 -1.55
C GLU A 101 18.87 -17.99 -0.32
N ALA A 102 18.30 -17.12 0.53
CA ALA A 102 17.45 -17.52 1.65
C ALA A 102 15.96 -17.68 1.24
N GLY A 103 15.66 -17.61 -0.06
CA GLY A 103 14.32 -17.80 -0.63
C GLY A 103 13.43 -16.56 -0.67
N TRP A 104 13.96 -15.38 -0.33
CA TRP A 104 13.25 -14.11 -0.45
C TRP A 104 13.07 -13.69 -1.92
N PRO A 105 12.03 -12.93 -2.26
CA PRO A 105 11.84 -12.51 -3.64
C PRO A 105 12.96 -11.57 -4.11
N ALA A 106 13.52 -11.84 -5.28
CA ALA A 106 14.32 -10.86 -6.01
C ALA A 106 13.42 -9.78 -6.64
N MET A 107 13.98 -8.61 -6.98
CA MET A 107 13.20 -7.51 -7.57
C MET A 107 12.47 -7.91 -8.86
N ASN A 108 13.07 -8.79 -9.66
CA ASN A 108 12.45 -9.33 -10.88
C ASN A 108 11.30 -10.32 -10.63
N GLN A 109 11.02 -10.65 -9.36
CA GLN A 109 9.87 -11.45 -8.93
C GLN A 109 8.78 -10.59 -8.30
N TRP A 110 8.98 -9.28 -8.21
CA TRP A 110 7.94 -8.38 -7.72
C TRP A 110 6.87 -8.19 -8.79
N VAL A 111 5.62 -8.03 -8.35
CA VAL A 111 4.49 -7.73 -9.24
C VAL A 111 4.65 -6.36 -9.87
N SER A 112 3.91 -6.09 -10.96
CA SER A 112 3.86 -4.75 -11.53
C SER A 112 3.19 -3.77 -10.56
N PHE A 113 3.60 -2.50 -10.55
CA PHE A 113 2.91 -1.49 -9.75
C PHE A 113 1.41 -1.40 -10.06
N ARG A 114 1.04 -1.49 -11.34
CA ARG A 114 -0.37 -1.42 -11.74
C ARG A 114 -1.19 -2.53 -11.08
N ALA A 115 -0.73 -3.77 -11.18
CA ALA A 115 -1.44 -4.90 -10.59
C ALA A 115 -1.39 -4.85 -9.05
N MET A 116 -0.28 -4.43 -8.46
CA MET A 116 -0.17 -4.24 -7.01
C MET A 116 -1.20 -3.23 -6.50
N PHE A 117 -1.33 -2.08 -7.17
CA PHE A 117 -2.29 -1.05 -6.80
C PHE A 117 -3.74 -1.54 -6.95
N ASP A 118 -4.05 -2.20 -8.07
CA ASP A 118 -5.39 -2.73 -8.31
C ASP A 118 -5.78 -3.81 -7.28
N ASN A 119 -4.88 -4.72 -6.93
CA ASN A 119 -5.12 -5.75 -5.92
C ASN A 119 -5.35 -5.18 -4.51
N ASN A 120 -4.69 -4.08 -4.17
CA ASN A 120 -4.77 -3.47 -2.84
C ASN A 120 -5.95 -2.51 -2.67
N LYS A 121 -6.74 -2.23 -3.71
CA LYS A 121 -7.93 -1.35 -3.62
C LYS A 121 -8.90 -1.78 -2.53
N VAL A 122 -9.10 -3.09 -2.34
CA VAL A 122 -9.99 -3.60 -1.30
C VAL A 122 -9.57 -3.13 0.10
N LEU A 123 -8.26 -3.02 0.36
CA LEU A 123 -7.73 -2.49 1.61
C LEU A 123 -7.94 -0.97 1.67
N MET A 124 -7.55 -0.24 0.62
CA MET A 124 -7.66 1.23 0.60
C MET A 124 -9.10 1.73 0.77
N PHE A 125 -10.08 1.02 0.17
CA PHE A 125 -11.50 1.36 0.28
C PHE A 125 -12.18 0.91 1.58
N GLY A 126 -11.51 0.16 2.47
CA GLY A 126 -12.13 -0.41 3.68
C GLY A 126 -11.35 -0.22 4.97
N ALA A 127 -10.05 0.06 4.90
CA ALA A 127 -9.18 0.06 6.07
C ALA A 127 -9.59 1.10 7.12
N CYS A 128 -10.10 2.26 6.71
CA CYS A 128 -10.53 3.28 7.67
C CYS A 128 -11.72 2.79 8.52
N GLY A 129 -12.74 2.22 7.88
CA GLY A 129 -13.92 1.68 8.53
C GLY A 129 -13.61 0.44 9.36
N TRP A 130 -12.82 -0.51 8.82
CA TRP A 130 -12.44 -1.73 9.54
C TRP A 130 -11.68 -1.46 10.83
N ASN A 131 -10.88 -0.38 10.87
CA ASN A 131 -10.12 0.02 12.04
C ASN A 131 -10.79 1.12 12.88
N SER A 132 -12.00 1.56 12.51
CA SER A 132 -12.71 2.66 13.19
C SER A 132 -11.92 3.99 13.23
N TRP A 133 -11.13 4.27 12.20
CA TRP A 133 -10.35 5.51 12.10
C TRP A 133 -11.12 6.67 11.46
N GLY A 134 -12.23 6.38 10.79
CA GLY A 134 -13.07 7.38 10.15
C GLY A 134 -13.86 6.80 8.98
N ALA A 135 -14.39 7.69 8.14
CA ALA A 135 -15.01 7.29 6.87
C ALA A 135 -13.98 6.64 5.95
N ASP A 136 -14.40 5.62 5.22
CA ASP A 136 -13.61 4.98 4.17
C ASP A 136 -13.22 5.96 3.06
N ASP A 137 -12.09 5.66 2.42
CA ASP A 137 -11.55 6.50 1.37
C ASP A 137 -12.45 6.47 0.13
N SER A 138 -12.67 7.64 -0.44
CA SER A 138 -13.41 7.79 -1.69
C SER A 138 -12.55 7.45 -2.91
N GLY A 139 -13.18 7.23 -4.07
CA GLY A 139 -12.47 7.01 -5.33
C GLY A 139 -11.44 8.10 -5.67
N PRO A 140 -11.77 9.41 -5.50
CA PRO A 140 -10.80 10.49 -5.63
C PRO A 140 -9.60 10.39 -4.69
N GLU A 141 -9.80 10.03 -3.42
CA GLU A 141 -8.70 9.91 -2.44
C GLU A 141 -7.77 8.74 -2.77
N VAL A 142 -8.33 7.58 -3.15
CA VAL A 142 -7.53 6.46 -3.67
C VAL A 142 -6.78 6.87 -4.95
N GLY A 143 -7.40 7.65 -5.83
CA GLY A 143 -6.73 8.25 -6.99
C GLY A 143 -5.60 9.21 -6.61
N ALA A 144 -5.75 9.99 -5.55
CA ALA A 144 -4.72 10.88 -5.03
C ALA A 144 -3.54 10.10 -4.44
N ILE A 145 -3.77 8.96 -3.77
CA ILE A 145 -2.71 8.05 -3.31
C ILE A 145 -1.90 7.55 -4.51
N TYR A 146 -2.56 7.09 -5.58
CA TYR A 146 -1.89 6.67 -6.82
C TYR A 146 -1.00 7.79 -7.35
N ASN A 147 -1.55 8.99 -7.55
CA ASN A 147 -0.82 10.12 -8.12
C ASN A 147 0.37 10.53 -7.23
N ALA A 148 0.18 10.57 -5.91
CA ALA A 148 1.21 10.90 -4.95
C ALA A 148 2.38 9.92 -5.00
N ILE A 149 2.12 8.61 -5.05
CA ILE A 149 3.18 7.59 -5.15
C ILE A 149 4.02 7.81 -6.42
N GLN A 150 3.38 8.04 -7.55
CA GLN A 150 4.05 8.22 -8.84
C GLN A 150 4.94 9.47 -8.86
N GLN A 151 4.39 10.57 -8.34
CA GLN A 151 5.11 11.82 -8.21
C GLN A 151 6.32 11.67 -7.28
N VAL A 152 6.10 11.14 -6.08
CA VAL A 152 7.13 11.05 -5.05
C VAL A 152 8.21 10.02 -5.43
N ALA A 153 7.85 8.94 -6.12
CA ALA A 153 8.81 7.99 -6.68
C ALA A 153 9.78 8.66 -7.68
N LEU A 154 9.30 9.58 -8.54
CA LEU A 154 10.18 10.35 -9.43
C LEU A 154 11.11 11.30 -8.67
N GLU A 155 10.57 11.99 -7.67
CA GLU A 155 11.33 12.99 -6.89
C GLU A 155 12.42 12.34 -6.03
N THR A 156 12.12 11.18 -5.44
CA THR A 156 12.99 10.48 -4.49
C THR A 156 13.77 9.33 -5.11
N LYS A 157 13.42 8.94 -6.34
CA LYS A 157 13.95 7.76 -7.03
C LYS A 157 13.73 6.44 -6.30
N VAL A 158 12.76 6.38 -5.38
CA VAL A 158 12.33 5.15 -4.71
C VAL A 158 11.41 4.36 -5.65
N ASP A 159 11.56 3.04 -5.66
CA ASP A 159 10.66 2.14 -6.40
C ASP A 159 9.21 2.30 -5.88
N HIS A 160 8.30 2.70 -6.77
CA HIS A 160 6.90 2.96 -6.43
C HIS A 160 6.15 1.76 -5.85
N ARG A 161 6.55 0.52 -6.17
CA ARG A 161 5.98 -0.69 -5.56
C ARG A 161 6.36 -0.77 -4.08
N PHE A 162 7.58 -0.35 -3.74
CA PHE A 162 8.04 -0.31 -2.36
C PHE A 162 7.31 0.78 -1.56
N ILE A 163 7.08 1.96 -2.16
CA ILE A 163 6.25 3.01 -1.54
C ILE A 163 4.85 2.47 -1.23
N LEU A 164 4.20 1.82 -2.20
CA LEU A 164 2.88 1.23 -1.99
C LEU A 164 2.91 0.12 -0.92
N ALA A 165 3.91 -0.77 -0.94
CA ALA A 165 4.06 -1.82 0.06
C ALA A 165 4.10 -1.24 1.47
N THR A 166 4.85 -0.16 1.67
CA THR A 166 4.93 0.56 2.95
C THR A 166 3.60 1.23 3.31
N ILE A 167 2.93 1.93 2.39
CA ILE A 167 1.61 2.53 2.67
C ILE A 167 0.62 1.48 3.17
N ILE A 168 0.53 0.34 2.48
CA ILE A 168 -0.38 -0.74 2.87
C ILE A 168 0.04 -1.37 4.20
N GLN A 169 1.35 -1.50 4.46
CA GLN A 169 1.84 -2.01 5.74
C GLN A 169 1.55 -1.09 6.91
N GLU A 170 1.64 0.23 6.71
CA GLU A 170 1.51 1.21 7.78
C GLU A 170 0.04 1.56 8.08
N SER A 171 -0.82 1.61 7.07
CA SER A 171 -2.19 2.13 7.21
C SER A 171 -3.27 1.35 6.45
N GLY A 172 -2.91 0.28 5.73
CA GLY A 172 -3.81 -0.32 4.74
C GLY A 172 -4.18 0.65 3.61
N GLY A 173 -3.52 1.81 3.53
CA GLY A 173 -3.83 2.91 2.64
C GLY A 173 -4.95 3.85 3.11
N CYS A 174 -5.40 3.77 4.36
CA CYS A 174 -6.38 4.70 4.91
C CYS A 174 -5.79 6.11 5.10
N VAL A 175 -6.31 7.13 4.40
CA VAL A 175 -5.81 8.52 4.55
C VAL A 175 -6.13 9.14 5.92
N ARG A 176 -7.03 8.53 6.69
CA ARG A 176 -7.45 8.95 8.04
C ARG A 176 -6.88 8.07 9.15
N VAL A 177 -5.83 7.30 8.87
CA VAL A 177 -5.14 6.48 9.88
C VAL A 177 -4.77 7.33 11.11
N THR A 178 -5.00 6.79 12.30
CA THR A 178 -4.67 7.48 13.55
C THR A 178 -3.16 7.53 13.72
N THR A 179 -2.66 8.66 14.22
CA THR A 179 -1.24 8.84 14.56
C THR A 179 -0.82 7.87 15.65
N THR A 180 0.27 7.11 15.45
CA THR A 180 0.87 6.31 16.52
C THR A 180 1.84 7.16 17.31
N ASN A 181 1.89 6.98 18.64
CA ASN A 181 2.78 7.74 19.50
C ASN A 181 3.26 6.91 20.70
N ASN A 182 4.45 6.31 20.57
CA ASN A 182 5.14 5.56 21.63
C ASN A 182 6.39 6.33 22.11
N GLY A 183 6.30 7.65 22.20
CA GLY A 183 7.43 8.56 22.49
C GLY A 183 7.93 9.34 21.25
N VAL A 184 7.50 8.93 20.06
CA VAL A 184 7.68 9.65 18.78
C VAL A 184 6.34 9.66 18.06
N ARG A 185 5.94 10.81 17.52
CA ARG A 185 4.68 10.98 16.80
C ARG A 185 4.85 10.54 15.35
N ASN A 186 4.02 9.61 14.90
CA ASN A 186 4.11 9.01 13.57
C ASN A 186 2.76 9.13 12.85
N PRO A 187 2.48 10.22 12.10
CA PRO A 187 1.19 10.42 11.47
C PRO A 187 1.16 9.98 9.99
N GLY A 188 -0.06 9.95 9.45
CA GLY A 188 -0.34 9.87 8.02
C GLY A 188 -0.15 8.48 7.41
N LEU A 189 -0.41 8.36 6.11
CA LEU A 189 -0.45 7.08 5.36
C LEU A 189 0.76 6.16 5.57
N MET A 190 1.93 6.74 5.82
CA MET A 190 3.20 6.02 5.98
C MET A 190 3.75 6.09 7.42
N GLN A 191 2.96 6.58 8.39
CA GLN A 191 3.31 6.67 9.81
C GLN A 191 4.74 7.25 10.03
N CYS A 192 5.04 8.35 9.34
CA CYS A 192 6.41 8.87 9.22
C CYS A 192 6.88 9.63 10.47
N HIS A 193 8.18 9.60 10.77
CA HIS A 193 8.73 10.17 12.01
C HIS A 193 8.50 11.68 12.14
N ASN A 194 7.66 12.10 13.08
CA ASN A 194 7.26 13.49 13.34
C ASN A 194 6.88 14.26 12.05
N GLY A 195 6.11 13.63 11.16
CA GLY A 195 5.57 14.27 9.96
C GLY A 195 4.48 15.30 10.25
N ASP A 196 4.18 16.15 9.28
CA ASP A 196 3.12 17.16 9.38
C ASP A 196 1.84 16.71 8.64
N GLY A 197 1.97 15.84 7.62
CA GLY A 197 0.85 15.35 6.81
C GLY A 197 -0.08 14.45 7.61
N THR A 198 -1.32 14.88 7.83
CA THR A 198 -2.39 14.03 8.40
C THR A 198 -3.78 14.56 8.10
N CYS A 199 -4.72 13.65 7.86
CA CYS A 199 -6.16 13.93 7.82
C CYS A 199 -6.87 13.45 9.09
N HIS A 200 -6.12 12.92 10.07
CA HIS A 200 -6.59 12.58 11.41
C HIS A 200 -5.59 13.17 12.42
N SER A 201 -5.78 14.45 12.73
CA SER A 201 -4.85 15.20 13.58
C SER A 201 -5.04 14.81 15.04
N ASP A 202 -4.02 14.18 15.61
CA ASP A 202 -3.87 13.97 17.06
C ASP A 202 -3.63 15.28 17.83
N ILE A 203 -3.16 16.32 17.15
CA ILE A 203 -2.87 17.63 17.76
C ILE A 203 -4.17 18.42 17.96
N THR A 204 -5.06 18.42 16.97
CA THR A 204 -6.30 19.21 16.98
C THR A 204 -7.56 18.38 17.23
N GLY A 205 -7.45 17.05 17.19
CA GLY A 205 -8.58 16.11 17.23
C GLY A 205 -9.46 16.14 15.97
N GLN A 206 -9.07 16.88 14.93
CA GLN A 206 -9.88 17.03 13.72
C GLN A 206 -9.61 15.89 12.73
N VAL A 207 -10.69 15.34 12.20
CA VAL A 207 -10.67 14.36 11.11
C VAL A 207 -11.23 15.02 9.85
N GLN A 208 -10.42 15.09 8.80
CA GLN A 208 -10.78 15.68 7.52
C GLN A 208 -11.50 14.65 6.64
N ASN A 209 -12.63 15.06 6.06
CA ASN A 209 -13.39 14.24 5.12
C ASN A 209 -14.13 15.13 4.10
N PRO A 210 -13.76 15.10 2.80
CA PRO A 210 -12.65 14.34 2.21
C PRO A 210 -11.27 14.85 2.68
N CYS A 211 -10.26 13.99 2.57
CA CYS A 211 -8.86 14.33 2.77
C CYS A 211 -8.30 15.03 1.52
N PRO A 212 -7.72 16.23 1.62
CA PRO A 212 -7.24 16.96 0.45
C PRO A 212 -6.04 16.28 -0.23
N ASP A 213 -6.00 16.27 -1.57
CA ASP A 213 -4.93 15.68 -2.39
C ASP A 213 -3.52 16.15 -2.00
N GLY A 214 -3.38 17.44 -1.66
CA GLY A 214 -2.10 18.01 -1.21
C GLY A 214 -1.63 17.44 0.13
N VAL A 215 -2.57 17.12 1.03
CA VAL A 215 -2.26 16.48 2.32
C VAL A 215 -1.88 15.02 2.09
N ILE A 216 -2.61 14.30 1.23
CA ILE A 216 -2.27 12.92 0.83
C ILE A 216 -0.86 12.86 0.22
N THR A 217 -0.56 13.78 -0.69
CA THR A 217 0.78 13.91 -1.31
C THR A 217 1.85 14.19 -0.27
N GLN A 218 1.56 15.05 0.72
CA GLN A 218 2.49 15.34 1.81
C GLN A 218 2.77 14.09 2.67
N MET A 219 1.75 13.30 3.02
CA MET A 219 1.94 12.05 3.79
C MET A 219 2.89 11.08 3.07
N VAL A 220 2.69 10.89 1.77
CA VAL A 220 3.53 9.98 0.95
C VAL A 220 4.94 10.55 0.81
N ARG A 221 5.06 11.87 0.59
CA ARG A 221 6.35 12.57 0.47
C ARG A 221 7.16 12.47 1.75
N GLU A 222 6.57 12.72 2.90
CA GLU A 222 7.27 12.68 4.19
C GLU A 222 7.71 11.25 4.57
N GLY A 223 6.89 10.23 4.29
CA GLY A 223 7.30 8.84 4.47
C GLY A 223 8.41 8.39 3.51
N THR A 224 8.43 8.92 2.28
CA THR A 224 9.40 8.48 1.27
C THR A 224 10.70 9.29 1.28
N ALA A 225 10.60 10.61 1.34
CA ALA A 225 11.71 11.55 1.32
C ALA A 225 12.24 11.85 2.74
N GLY A 226 11.47 11.53 3.78
CA GLY A 226 11.83 11.83 5.17
C GLY A 226 11.35 13.21 5.63
N THR A 227 11.45 13.42 6.93
CA THR A 227 11.09 14.67 7.59
C THR A 227 12.37 15.34 8.11
N ARG A 228 12.24 16.49 8.79
CA ARG A 228 13.39 17.08 9.50
C ARG A 228 13.86 16.24 10.69
N ASN A 229 13.04 15.32 11.15
CA ASN A 229 13.22 14.61 12.41
C ASN A 229 13.57 13.13 12.20
N GLY A 230 13.36 12.60 11.00
CA GLY A 230 13.67 11.20 10.73
C GLY A 230 13.73 10.87 9.25
N ASP A 231 14.39 9.76 8.99
CA ASP A 231 14.63 9.23 7.66
C ASP A 231 13.34 8.72 7.01
N GLY A 232 13.22 8.97 5.70
CA GLY A 232 12.23 8.32 4.85
C GLY A 232 12.83 7.10 4.14
N LEU A 233 12.03 6.45 3.30
CA LEU A 233 12.45 5.29 2.50
C LEU A 233 13.75 5.53 1.72
N ALA A 234 13.94 6.71 1.13
CA ALA A 234 15.13 7.00 0.34
C ALA A 234 16.42 6.92 1.17
N GLN A 235 16.41 7.48 2.39
CA GLN A 235 17.55 7.45 3.31
C GLN A 235 17.85 6.04 3.78
N VAL A 236 16.82 5.29 4.23
CA VAL A 236 17.04 3.93 4.73
C VAL A 236 17.47 2.95 3.62
N ILE A 237 17.08 3.19 2.36
CA ILE A 237 17.61 2.44 1.20
C ILE A 237 19.10 2.75 1.01
N ASN A 238 19.49 4.02 1.02
CA ASN A 238 20.90 4.40 0.90
C ASN A 238 21.73 3.83 2.06
N GLN A 239 21.21 3.86 3.28
CA GLN A 239 21.85 3.25 4.46
C GLN A 239 21.98 1.74 4.29
N ALA A 240 20.92 1.05 3.86
CA ALA A 240 20.95 -0.38 3.60
C ALA A 240 22.06 -0.75 2.61
N VAL A 241 22.18 -0.03 1.49
CA VAL A 241 23.25 -0.23 0.50
C VAL A 241 24.63 0.00 1.13
N SER A 242 24.81 1.10 1.87
CA SER A 242 26.10 1.42 2.51
C SER A 242 26.54 0.39 3.56
N THR A 243 25.60 -0.40 4.08
CA THR A 243 25.82 -1.42 5.12
C THR A 243 25.78 -2.84 4.58
N GLY A 244 26.00 -3.03 3.27
CA GLY A 244 26.13 -4.35 2.63
C GLY A 244 24.84 -4.91 2.02
N GLY A 245 23.78 -4.11 1.96
CA GLY A 245 22.59 -4.40 1.17
C GLY A 245 22.88 -4.34 -0.33
N TRP A 246 22.22 -5.21 -1.09
CA TRP A 246 22.29 -5.27 -2.55
C TRP A 246 20.97 -5.78 -3.10
N GLY A 247 20.65 -5.49 -4.37
CA GLY A 247 19.42 -5.96 -5.02
C GLY A 247 18.16 -5.76 -4.16
N SER A 248 17.28 -6.77 -4.10
CA SER A 248 16.08 -6.74 -3.24
C SER A 248 16.41 -6.78 -1.74
N ARG A 249 17.54 -7.39 -1.35
CA ARG A 249 17.97 -7.46 0.06
C ARG A 249 18.14 -6.07 0.67
N ALA A 250 18.61 -5.08 -0.11
CA ALA A 250 18.69 -3.70 0.36
C ALA A 250 17.32 -3.13 0.76
N PHE A 251 16.26 -3.43 0.00
CA PHE A 251 14.90 -2.99 0.34
C PHE A 251 14.35 -3.68 1.59
N TYR A 252 14.69 -4.95 1.83
CA TYR A 252 14.28 -5.67 3.03
C TYR A 252 15.00 -5.16 4.29
N ILE A 253 16.30 -4.84 4.18
CA ILE A 253 17.01 -4.13 5.24
C ILE A 253 16.38 -2.75 5.48
N ALA A 254 16.12 -1.99 4.40
CA ALA A 254 15.51 -0.68 4.48
C ALA A 254 14.13 -0.72 5.14
N ALA A 255 13.31 -1.74 4.86
CA ALA A 255 12.02 -1.94 5.51
C ALA A 255 12.18 -2.13 7.04
N ARG A 256 13.17 -2.90 7.48
CA ARG A 256 13.44 -3.05 8.92
C ARG A 256 13.96 -1.75 9.56
N LEU A 257 14.86 -1.05 8.86
CA LEU A 257 15.37 0.25 9.30
C LEU A 257 14.23 1.29 9.41
N TYR A 258 13.33 1.34 8.43
CA TYR A 258 12.14 2.21 8.47
C TYR A 258 11.26 1.90 9.68
N ASN A 259 11.00 0.62 9.95
CA ASN A 259 10.12 0.20 11.04
C ASN A 259 10.72 0.36 12.45
N SER A 260 12.03 0.14 12.60
CA SER A 260 12.66 -0.04 13.93
C SER A 260 13.88 0.83 14.18
N GLY A 261 14.35 1.59 13.19
CA GLY A 261 15.57 2.41 13.27
C GLY A 261 16.88 1.59 13.35
N SER A 262 16.80 0.26 13.37
CA SER A 262 17.95 -0.64 13.48
C SER A 262 17.65 -1.97 12.77
N VAL A 263 18.62 -2.87 12.65
CA VAL A 263 18.42 -4.12 11.90
C VAL A 263 19.42 -5.19 12.33
N ASN A 264 18.93 -6.40 12.57
CA ASN A 264 19.76 -7.60 12.64
C ASN A 264 19.88 -8.21 11.24
N GLN A 265 20.96 -7.87 10.52
CA GLN A 265 21.13 -8.29 9.12
C GLN A 265 21.21 -9.82 8.89
N GLY A 266 21.47 -10.61 9.93
CA GLY A 266 21.43 -12.07 9.87
C GLY A 266 20.03 -12.68 10.05
N ASN A 267 19.06 -11.89 10.51
CA ASN A 267 17.69 -12.34 10.73
C ASN A 267 16.69 -11.18 10.53
N MET A 268 16.10 -11.08 9.34
CA MET A 268 15.10 -10.05 9.01
C MET A 268 13.79 -10.14 9.82
N ASN A 269 13.56 -11.28 10.48
CA ASN A 269 12.40 -11.49 11.33
C ASN A 269 12.62 -11.02 12.77
N ASP A 270 13.85 -10.68 13.15
CA ASP A 270 14.12 -10.04 14.43
C ASP A 270 13.42 -8.66 14.43
N PRO A 271 12.44 -8.44 15.32
CA PRO A 271 11.72 -7.17 15.37
C PRO A 271 12.58 -6.02 15.86
N VAL A 272 13.69 -6.30 16.56
CA VAL A 272 14.53 -5.30 17.25
C VAL A 272 13.69 -4.30 18.07
N GLY A 273 12.67 -4.82 18.76
CA GLY A 273 11.76 -4.03 19.59
C GLY A 273 10.57 -3.37 18.86
N ALA A 274 10.42 -3.57 17.55
CA ALA A 274 9.33 -3.02 16.75
C ALA A 274 8.35 -4.12 16.26
N THR A 275 7.60 -3.84 15.18
CA THR A 275 6.57 -4.75 14.65
C THR A 275 7.20 -6.06 14.16
N PRO A 276 6.81 -7.21 14.72
CA PRO A 276 7.25 -8.50 14.21
C PRO A 276 6.75 -8.74 12.78
N CYS A 277 7.46 -9.56 12.01
CA CYS A 277 7.12 -9.91 10.62
C CYS A 277 7.09 -8.78 9.57
N TYR A 278 7.27 -7.51 9.96
CA TYR A 278 7.23 -6.35 9.06
C TYR A 278 7.94 -6.57 7.71
N VAL A 279 9.16 -7.09 7.74
CA VAL A 279 9.96 -7.31 6.52
C VAL A 279 9.37 -8.42 5.64
N MET A 280 8.88 -9.52 6.23
CA MET A 280 8.18 -10.57 5.49
C MET A 280 6.89 -10.07 4.89
N ASP A 281 6.14 -9.27 5.64
CA ASP A 281 4.87 -8.71 5.19
C ASP A 281 5.10 -7.77 3.99
N ILE A 282 6.17 -6.96 4.02
CA ILE A 282 6.61 -6.16 2.86
C ILE A 282 6.98 -7.07 1.68
N ALA A 283 7.78 -8.11 1.89
CA ALA A 283 8.16 -9.04 0.82
C ALA A 283 6.94 -9.73 0.19
N ASN A 284 5.96 -10.13 0.99
CA ASN A 284 4.72 -10.74 0.52
C ASN A 284 3.86 -9.75 -0.28
N ARG A 285 3.74 -8.49 0.16
CA ARG A 285 3.01 -7.45 -0.59
C ARG A 285 3.63 -7.19 -1.95
N LEU A 286 4.96 -7.15 -2.03
CA LEU A 286 5.69 -7.02 -3.30
C LEU A 286 5.47 -8.21 -4.24
N THR A 287 4.96 -9.35 -3.74
CA THR A 287 4.58 -10.53 -4.54
C THR A 287 3.06 -10.72 -4.70
N GLY A 288 2.25 -9.72 -4.31
CA GLY A 288 0.81 -9.70 -4.55
C GLY A 288 -0.08 -10.12 -3.37
N TRP A 289 0.47 -10.29 -2.16
CA TRP A 289 -0.33 -10.56 -0.95
C TRP A 289 -1.17 -9.34 -0.55
N THR A 290 -2.44 -9.57 -0.20
CA THR A 290 -3.35 -8.53 0.28
C THR A 290 -4.13 -8.97 1.52
N LEU A 291 -5.08 -9.90 1.39
CA LEU A 291 -6.04 -10.26 2.45
C LEU A 291 -5.89 -11.70 2.94
N ALA A 292 -5.14 -12.55 2.23
CA ALA A 292 -4.91 -13.91 2.69
C ALA A 292 -4.35 -13.91 4.12
N ALA A 293 -4.78 -14.88 4.93
CA ALA A 293 -4.40 -14.94 6.33
C ALA A 293 -2.87 -14.92 6.47
N SER A 294 -2.37 -13.95 7.24
CA SER A 294 -0.95 -13.89 7.55
C SER A 294 -0.53 -15.17 8.28
N GLN A 295 0.62 -15.72 7.88
CA GLN A 295 1.28 -16.77 8.63
C GLN A 295 2.40 -16.18 9.51
N CYS A 296 2.33 -14.91 9.87
CA CYS A 296 3.12 -14.37 10.96
C CYS A 296 2.71 -15.10 12.25
N GLY A 297 3.56 -16.01 12.72
CA GLY A 297 3.39 -16.67 14.00
C GLY A 297 4.38 -16.04 14.97
N LEU A 298 3.86 -15.48 16.06
CA LEU A 298 4.65 -15.08 17.23
C LEU A 298 4.57 -16.16 18.29
#